data_AF-G3HDB2-F1
#
_entry.id   AF-G3HDB2-F1
#
_cell.length_a   1.000
_cell.length_b   1.000
_cell.length_c   1.000
_cell.angle_alpha   90.00
_cell.angle_beta   90.00
_cell.angle_gamma   90.00
#
_symmetry.space_group_name_H-M   'P 1'
#
loop_
_entity.id
_entity.type
_entity.pdbx_description
1 polymer ?
#
loop_
_entity_poly.entity_id
_entity_poly.type
_entity_poly.pdbx_seq_one_letter_code
_entity_poly.pdbx_strand_id
1 'polypeptide(L)' 'MMAGIDDCYTPARACTATLGNFAKATFDVIYKTYSYLTPDFWKETVLTKSP' A
#
# COMPACT_ATOMS: atom_id res chain seq x y z
N MET A 1 4.42 9.62 -9.30
CA MET A 1 4.72 8.75 -10.47
C MET A 1 5.14 7.36 -9.99
N MET A 2 4.15 6.57 -9.58
CA MET A 2 4.09 5.12 -9.23
C MET A 2 2.85 5.02 -8.33
N ALA A 3 1.88 4.17 -8.66
CA ALA A 3 0.56 4.05 -7.99
C ALA A 3 -0.39 5.29 -7.99
N GLY A 4 -0.07 6.37 -8.71
CA GLY A 4 -1.00 7.50 -8.90
C GLY A 4 -1.18 8.43 -7.68
N ILE A 5 -0.26 8.40 -6.71
CA ILE A 5 -0.29 9.25 -5.50
C ILE A 5 0.25 10.66 -5.85
N ASP A 6 -0.53 11.70 -5.53
CA ASP A 6 -0.24 13.12 -5.82
C ASP A 6 0.68 13.72 -4.74
N ASP A 7 0.29 13.55 -3.46
CA ASP A 7 1.07 14.01 -2.30
C ASP A 7 1.50 12.82 -1.43
N CYS A 8 2.80 12.69 -1.17
CA CYS A 8 3.36 11.64 -0.34
C CYS A 8 4.49 12.16 0.55
N TYR A 9 4.37 11.95 1.86
CA TYR A 9 5.47 12.14 2.81
C TYR A 9 6.05 10.78 3.20
N THR A 10 7.33 10.56 2.92
CA THR A 10 7.99 9.26 3.15
C THR A 10 9.10 9.38 4.19
N PRO A 11 8.90 8.93 5.44
CA PRO A 11 9.99 8.81 6.39
C PRO A 11 10.85 7.59 6.05
N ALA A 12 12.03 7.80 5.45
CA ALA A 12 12.98 6.74 5.18
C ALA A 12 13.84 6.47 6.42
N ARG A 13 13.80 5.26 6.96
CA ARG A 13 14.76 4.79 7.99
C ARG A 13 15.52 3.57 7.44
N ALA A 14 16.80 3.43 7.80
CA ALA A 14 17.74 2.40 7.34
C ALA A 14 18.24 2.53 5.88
N CYS A 15 18.99 1.53 5.41
CA CYS A 15 19.73 1.51 4.13
C CYS A 15 18.78 1.34 2.93
N THR A 16 18.01 2.40 2.64
CA THR A 16 17.17 2.57 1.45
C THR A 16 17.97 2.95 0.19
N ALA A 17 19.30 3.02 0.31
CA ALA A 17 20.22 3.47 -0.74
C ALA A 17 20.25 2.56 -1.98
N THR A 18 19.70 1.34 -1.89
CA THR A 18 19.59 0.43 -3.05
C THR A 18 18.18 0.46 -3.64
N LEU A 19 18.11 0.53 -4.97
CA LEU A 19 16.86 0.61 -5.73
C LEU A 19 15.90 -0.56 -5.43
N GLY A 20 16.44 -1.76 -5.23
CA GLY A 20 15.64 -2.95 -4.89
C GLY A 20 14.95 -2.86 -3.53
N ASN A 21 15.62 -2.31 -2.51
CA ASN A 21 15.03 -2.11 -1.19
C ASN A 21 13.93 -1.03 -1.24
N PHE A 22 14.14 0.03 -2.02
CA PHE A 22 13.14 1.07 -2.23
C PHE A 22 11.89 0.54 -2.97
N ALA A 23 12.08 -0.25 -4.03
CA ALA A 23 10.98 -0.87 -4.77
C ALA A 23 10.16 -1.83 -3.89
N LYS A 24 10.83 -2.62 -3.04
CA LYS A 24 10.13 -3.49 -2.06
C LYS A 24 9.35 -2.67 -1.03
N ALA A 25 9.98 -1.65 -0.45
CA ALA A 25 9.33 -0.80 0.55
C ALA A 25 8.08 -0.09 0.00
N THR A 26 8.15 0.40 -1.24
CA THR A 26 7.00 1.03 -1.90
C THR A 26 5.87 0.04 -2.17
N PHE A 27 6.18 -1.17 -2.64
CA PHE A 27 5.19 -2.24 -2.81
C PHE A 27 4.52 -2.61 -1.47
N ASP A 28 5.31 -2.83 -0.43
CA ASP A 28 4.81 -3.19 0.91
C ASP A 28 3.89 -2.11 1.49
N VAL A 29 4.21 -0.82 1.30
CA VAL A 29 3.37 0.29 1.75
C VAL A 29 2.03 0.29 1.01
N ILE A 30 2.05 0.16 -0.32
CA ILE A 30 0.82 0.13 -1.13
C ILE A 30 -0.06 -1.06 -0.72
N TYR A 31 0.51 -2.25 -0.59
CA TYR A 31 -0.21 -3.43 -0.11
C TYR A 31 -0.86 -3.17 1.26
N LYS A 32 -0.09 -2.62 2.20
CA LYS A 32 -0.61 -2.29 3.54
C LYS A 32 -1.76 -1.30 3.51
N THR A 33 -1.72 -0.29 2.62
CA THR A 33 -2.83 0.68 2.48
C THR A 33 -4.13 0.01 2.04
N TYR A 34 -4.09 -0.97 1.13
CA TYR A 34 -5.29 -1.72 0.73
C TYR A 34 -5.75 -2.73 1.78
N SER A 35 -4.84 -3.29 2.57
CA SER A 35 -5.20 -4.19 3.67
C SER A 35 -5.68 -3.47 4.93
N TYR A 36 -5.51 -2.15 5.00
CA TYR A 36 -5.86 -1.38 6.18
C TYR A 36 -7.38 -1.22 6.28
N LEU A 37 -7.94 -1.70 7.39
CA LEU A 37 -9.37 -1.68 7.62
C LEU A 37 -9.81 -0.32 8.17
N THR A 38 -10.19 0.61 7.28
CA THR A 38 -10.86 1.85 7.68
C THR A 38 -12.33 1.59 8.07
N PRO A 39 -12.97 2.48 8.85
CA PRO A 39 -14.38 2.35 9.23
C PRO A 39 -15.34 2.15 8.05
N ASP A 40 -14.99 2.66 6.87
CA ASP A 40 -15.76 2.49 5.64
C ASP A 40 -15.86 1.03 5.19
N PHE A 41 -14.86 0.21 5.56
CA PHE A 41 -14.77 -1.21 5.21
C PHE A 41 -15.30 -2.15 6.30
N TRP A 42 -15.92 -1.64 7.37
CA TRP A 42 -16.50 -2.50 8.43
C TRP A 42 -17.81 -3.19 8.01
N LYS A 43 -18.45 -2.70 6.95
CA LYS A 43 -19.67 -3.31 6.42
C LYS A 43 -19.33 -4.64 5.76
N GLU A 44 -20.16 -5.64 6.01
CA GLU A 44 -20.00 -6.97 5.42
C GLU A 44 -20.09 -6.88 3.89
N THR A 45 -19.12 -7.50 3.20
CA THR A 45 -19.08 -7.55 1.74
C THR A 45 -19.83 -8.78 1.25
N VAL A 46 -20.76 -8.59 0.30
CA VAL A 46 -21.45 -9.72 -0.32
C VAL A 46 -20.48 -10.45 -1.23
N LEU A 47 -20.16 -11.70 -0.89
CA LEU A 47 -19.27 -12.53 -1.68
C LEU A 47 -19.98 -13.00 -2.96
N THR A 48 -19.53 -12.50 -4.11
CA THR A 48 -19.93 -13.04 -5.41
C THR A 48 -19.11 -14.29 -5.73
N LYS A 49 -19.65 -15.20 -6.56
CA LYS A 49 -18.89 -16.36 -7.02
C LYS A 49 -17.58 -15.91 -7.67
N SER A 50 -16.49 -16.61 -7.37
CA SER A 50 -15.23 -16.46 -8.09
C SER A 50 -15.46 -16.75 -9.58
N PRO A 51 -14.87 -15.96 -10.49
CA PRO A 51 -15.03 -16.11 -11.93
C PRO A 51 -14.52 -17.48 -12.44
#